data_AF-A0A6V8PC59-F1
#
_entry.id   AF-A0A6V8PC59-F1
#
_cell.length_a   1.000
_cell.length_b   1.000
_cell.length_c   1.000
_cell.angle_alpha   90.00
_cell.angle_beta   90.00
_cell.angle_gamma   90.00
#
_symmetry.space_group_name_H-M   'P 1'
#
loop_
_entity.id
_entity.type
_entity.pdbx_description
1 polymer ?
#
loop_
_entity_poly.entity_id
_entity_poly.type
_entity_poly.pdbx_seq_one_letter_code
_entity_poly.pdbx_strand_id
1 'polypeptide(L)'
;GGKVIRGIIEQTGVKINIDDAGVINIAYADETSARKAIEIINGIIAEAEIGRIYLGKVKRIVDFGAFVEIMPGTEGLLHISQIDFKRIDKVTDVLQEGEEVLVKVLEVDRTGRIRLSRKEAMREKASYS
;
A
#
# COMPACT_ATOMS: atom_id res chain seq x y z
N GLY A 1 -4.63 -11.98 5.70
CA GLY A 1 -5.23 -11.64 7.00
C GLY A 1 -4.64 -12.42 8.17
N GLY A 2 -5.01 -13.69 8.38
CA GLY A 2 -4.82 -14.36 9.68
C GLY A 2 -3.41 -14.68 10.18
N LYS A 3 -2.39 -14.79 9.31
CA LYS A 3 -1.02 -15.17 9.74
C LYS A 3 -0.29 -14.08 10.54
N VAL A 4 -0.51 -12.81 10.18
CA VAL A 4 0.14 -11.66 10.83
C VAL A 4 -0.45 -11.43 12.22
N ILE A 5 -1.78 -11.52 12.34
CA ILE A 5 -2.51 -11.33 13.61
C ILE A 5 -2.11 -12.41 14.62
N ARG A 6 -1.95 -13.67 14.18
CA ARG A 6 -1.53 -14.78 15.05
C ARG A 6 -0.14 -14.55 15.66
N GLY A 7 0.81 -14.03 14.86
CA GLY A 7 2.15 -13.71 15.35
C GLY A 7 2.17 -12.58 16.38
N ILE A 8 1.29 -11.58 16.22
CA ILE A 8 1.16 -10.48 17.19
C ILE A 8 0.57 -10.98 18.51
N ILE A 9 -0.47 -11.83 18.46
CA ILE A 9 -1.08 -12.43 19.66
C ILE A 9 -0.04 -13.26 20.43
N GLU A 10 0.83 -14.02 19.75
CA GLU A 10 1.90 -14.79 20.38
C GLU A 10 2.98 -13.91 21.02
N GLN A 11 3.40 -12.82 20.37
CA GLN A 11 4.49 -11.97 20.88
C GLN A 11 4.05 -10.97 21.95
N THR A 12 2.80 -10.51 21.90
CA THR A 12 2.30 -9.46 22.78
C THR A 12 1.35 -9.98 23.85
N GLY A 13 0.83 -11.20 23.70
CA GLY A 13 -0.14 -11.80 24.62
C GLY A 13 -1.53 -11.14 24.58
N VAL A 14 -1.77 -10.20 23.66
CA VAL A 14 -3.04 -9.48 23.56
C VAL A 14 -4.05 -10.25 22.71
N LYS A 15 -5.34 -10.14 23.02
CA LYS A 15 -6.40 -10.70 22.16
C LYS A 15 -6.82 -9.65 21.13
N ILE A 16 -6.63 -9.96 19.86
CA ILE A 16 -7.00 -9.09 18.74
C ILE A 16 -8.19 -9.73 18.02
N ASN A 17 -9.31 -9.03 17.99
CA ASN A 17 -10.47 -9.38 17.17
C ASN A 17 -10.64 -8.35 16.06
N ILE A 18 -10.86 -8.82 14.84
CA ILE A 18 -11.17 -7.98 13.69
C ILE A 18 -12.58 -8.34 13.26
N ASP A 19 -13.47 -7.34 13.21
CA ASP A 19 -14.82 -7.55 12.69
C ASP A 19 -14.89 -7.36 11.16
N ASP A 20 -16.02 -7.74 10.57
CA ASP A 20 -16.25 -7.60 9.13
C ASP A 20 -16.26 -6.13 8.65
N ALA A 21 -16.44 -5.17 9.57
CA ALA A 21 -16.32 -3.74 9.30
C ALA A 21 -14.86 -3.25 9.31
N GLY A 22 -13.90 -4.10 9.66
CA GLY A 22 -12.48 -3.76 9.74
C GLY A 22 -12.07 -3.06 11.02
N VAL A 23 -12.93 -3.02 12.03
CA VAL A 23 -12.59 -2.48 13.35
C VAL A 23 -11.74 -3.51 14.10
N ILE A 24 -10.55 -3.08 14.51
CA ILE A 24 -9.62 -3.90 15.27
C ILE A 24 -9.83 -3.62 16.75
N ASN A 25 -10.45 -4.57 17.46
CA ASN A 25 -10.63 -4.51 18.90
C ASN A 25 -9.49 -5.27 19.59
N ILE A 26 -8.69 -4.53 20.36
CA ILE A 26 -7.55 -5.07 21.11
C ILE A 26 -7.93 -5.14 22.58
N ALA A 27 -8.03 -6.35 23.11
CA ALA A 27 -8.19 -6.59 24.54
C ALA A 27 -6.82 -6.86 25.17
N TYR A 28 -6.46 -6.02 26.15
CA TYR A 28 -5.24 -6.10 26.93
C TYR A 28 -5.55 -6.13 28.44
N ALA A 29 -4.76 -6.89 29.20
CA ALA A 29 -4.84 -6.93 30.67
C ALA A 29 -3.93 -5.89 31.34
N ASP A 30 -2.82 -5.55 30.67
CA ASP A 30 -1.79 -4.63 31.15
C ASP A 30 -1.55 -3.49 30.14
N GLU A 31 -1.39 -2.27 30.63
CA GLU A 31 -1.16 -1.07 29.83
C GLU A 31 0.17 -1.14 29.05
N THR A 32 1.18 -1.84 29.60
CA THR A 32 2.47 -2.07 28.94
C THR A 32 2.33 -2.96 27.69
N SER A 33 1.47 -3.98 27.78
CA SER A 33 1.17 -4.90 26.67
C SER A 33 0.34 -4.21 25.60
N ALA A 34 -0.59 -3.32 26.01
CA ALA A 34 -1.34 -2.46 25.10
C ALA A 34 -0.42 -1.58 24.26
N ARG A 35 0.55 -0.92 24.89
CA ARG A 35 1.48 -0.02 24.22
C ARG A 35 2.38 -0.77 23.24
N LYS A 36 2.92 -1.94 23.63
CA LYS A 36 3.68 -2.81 22.72
C LYS A 36 2.85 -3.29 21.54
N ALA A 37 1.61 -3.71 21.78
CA ALA A 37 0.71 -4.13 20.71
C ALA A 37 0.42 -2.98 19.75
N ILE A 38 0.09 -1.79 20.24
CA ILE A 38 -0.14 -0.60 19.43
C ILE A 38 1.12 -0.21 18.63
N GLU A 39 2.30 -0.33 19.22
CA GLU A 39 3.57 0.01 18.54
C GLU A 39 3.91 -0.99 17.43
N ILE A 40 3.75 -2.29 17.70
CA ILE A 40 3.93 -3.36 16.72
C ILE A 40 2.87 -3.24 15.62
N ILE A 41 1.63 -2.93 16.00
CA ILE A 41 0.53 -2.72 15.06
C ILE A 41 0.80 -1.48 14.21
N ASN A 42 1.19 -0.33 14.75
CA ASN A 42 1.54 0.84 13.95
C ASN A 42 2.77 0.61 13.06
N GLY A 43 3.76 -0.16 13.52
CA GLY A 43 4.94 -0.51 12.73
C GLY A 43 4.64 -1.47 11.57
N ILE A 44 3.60 -2.30 11.72
CA ILE A 44 3.12 -3.23 10.69
C ILE A 44 2.06 -2.56 9.79
N ILE A 45 1.24 -1.65 10.34
CA ILE A 45 0.30 -0.77 9.64
C ILE A 45 1.04 0.49 9.16
N ALA A 46 2.25 0.36 8.64
CA ALA A 46 2.72 1.27 7.61
C ALA A 46 1.96 0.97 6.30
N GLU A 47 0.63 0.98 6.37
CA GLU A 47 -0.22 0.84 5.21
C GLU A 47 -0.05 2.12 4.39
N ALA A 48 0.24 1.97 3.11
CA ALA A 48 0.39 3.12 2.24
C ALA A 48 -0.89 3.95 2.31
N GLU A 49 -0.77 5.17 2.82
CA GLU A 49 -1.89 6.05 3.06
C GLU A 49 -2.68 6.26 1.76
N ILE A 50 -3.95 5.84 1.74
CA ILE A 50 -4.82 5.97 0.57
C ILE A 50 -4.97 7.46 0.27
N GLY A 51 -4.74 7.83 -0.99
CA GLY A 51 -4.78 9.22 -1.43
C GLY A 51 -3.44 9.96 -1.32
N ARG A 52 -2.38 9.33 -0.82
CA ARG A 52 -1.05 9.94 -0.80
C ARG A 52 -0.24 9.56 -2.04
N ILE A 53 0.59 10.51 -2.48
CA ILE A 53 1.53 10.33 -3.58
C ILE A 53 2.84 9.81 -3.01
N TYR A 54 3.34 8.72 -3.59
CA TYR A 54 4.61 8.11 -3.26
C TYR A 54 5.51 8.08 -4.49
N LEU A 55 6.82 8.11 -4.26
CA LEU A 55 7.81 7.81 -5.29
C LEU A 55 8.06 6.31 -5.27
N GLY A 56 7.58 5.60 -6.28
CA GLY A 56 7.71 4.16 -6.37
C GLY A 56 8.66 3.73 -7.48
N LYS A 57 9.43 2.68 -7.24
CA LYS A 57 10.37 2.11 -8.22
C LYS A 57 9.74 0.98 -9.00
N VAL A 58 9.77 1.05 -10.33
CA VAL A 58 9.26 -0.03 -11.20
C VAL A 58 10.11 -1.28 -10.99
N LYS A 59 9.51 -2.37 -10.52
CA LYS A 59 10.20 -3.66 -10.36
C LYS A 59 10.12 -4.52 -11.61
N ARG A 60 8.96 -4.51 -12.26
CA ARG A 60 8.65 -5.33 -13.43
C ARG A 60 7.53 -4.68 -14.22
N ILE A 61 7.59 -4.83 -15.54
CA ILE A 61 6.57 -4.35 -16.47
C ILE A 61 5.83 -5.57 -17.06
N VAL A 62 4.52 -5.42 -17.26
CA VAL A 62 3.65 -6.43 -17.89
C VAL A 62 2.79 -5.77 -18.98
N ASP A 63 2.22 -6.53 -19.90
CA ASP A 63 1.46 -5.96 -21.05
C ASP A 63 0.29 -5.05 -20.63
N PHE A 64 -0.32 -5.31 -19.47
CA PHE A 64 -1.46 -4.56 -18.96
C PHE A 64 -1.10 -3.54 -17.86
N GLY A 65 0.19 -3.36 -17.52
CA GLY A 65 0.60 -2.46 -16.44
C GLY A 65 2.05 -2.61 -15.98
N ALA A 66 2.34 -2.12 -14.78
CA ALA A 66 3.66 -2.27 -14.15
C ALA A 66 3.50 -2.50 -12.65
N PHE A 67 4.39 -3.30 -12.07
CA PHE A 67 4.50 -3.40 -10.63
C PHE A 67 5.53 -2.39 -10.15
N VAL A 68 5.10 -1.55 -9.22
CA VAL A 68 5.88 -0.45 -8.66
C VAL A 68 5.98 -0.66 -7.16
N GLU A 69 7.20 -0.76 -6.66
CA GLU A 69 7.50 -0.85 -5.24
C GLU A 69 7.57 0.56 -4.66
N ILE A 70 6.63 0.91 -3.78
CA ILE A 70 6.59 2.24 -3.13
C ILE A 70 7.30 2.24 -1.77
N MET A 71 7.38 1.08 -1.13
CA MET A 71 8.03 0.88 0.16
C MET A 71 8.60 -0.55 0.23
N PRO A 72 9.63 -0.82 1.04
CA PRO A 72 10.21 -2.15 1.17
C PRO A 72 9.17 -3.16 1.67
N GLY A 73 8.84 -4.15 0.84
CA GLY A 73 7.80 -5.15 1.12
C GLY A 73 6.40 -4.77 0.62
N THR A 74 6.25 -3.62 -0.01
CA THR A 74 4.97 -3.07 -0.46
C THR A 74 4.99 -2.81 -1.98
N GLU A 75 4.38 -3.74 -2.71
CA GLU A 75 4.25 -3.67 -4.17
C GLU A 75 2.84 -3.21 -4.57
N GLY A 76 2.79 -2.24 -5.47
CA GLY A 76 1.56 -1.79 -6.10
C GLY A 76 1.49 -2.11 -7.58
N LEU A 77 0.29 -2.40 -8.06
CA LEU A 77 -0.02 -2.56 -9.47
C LEU A 77 -0.46 -1.22 -10.05
N LEU A 78 0.27 -0.73 -11.04
CA LEU A 78 -0.08 0.40 -11.88
C LEU A 78 -0.66 -0.12 -13.19
N HIS A 79 -1.98 -0.02 -13.37
CA HIS A 79 -2.64 -0.47 -14.60
C HIS A 79 -2.33 0.48 -15.78
N ILE A 80 -2.20 -0.03 -17.01
CA ILE A 80 -1.88 0.77 -18.20
C ILE A 80 -2.83 1.97 -18.38
N SER A 81 -4.12 1.78 -18.08
CA SER A 81 -5.15 2.84 -18.15
C SER A 81 -4.96 3.96 -17.11
N GLN A 82 -4.18 3.71 -16.07
CA GLN A 82 -3.88 4.62 -14.96
C GLN A 82 -2.49 5.28 -15.08
N ILE A 83 -1.72 4.96 -16.13
CA ILE A 83 -0.41 5.55 -16.38
C ILE A 83 -0.53 6.97 -16.93
N ASP A 84 -1.29 7.16 -18.02
CA ASP A 84 -1.40 8.45 -18.70
C ASP A 84 -2.80 8.65 -19.31
N PHE A 85 -3.23 9.92 -19.43
CA PHE A 85 -4.50 10.31 -20.06
C PHE A 85 -4.53 9.97 -21.55
N LYS A 86 -3.35 9.86 -22.18
CA LYS A 86 -3.20 9.39 -23.55
C LYS A 86 -3.35 7.87 -23.62
N ARG A 87 -3.81 7.37 -24.77
CA ARG A 87 -3.84 5.94 -25.06
C ARG A 87 -2.39 5.49 -25.26
N ILE A 88 -1.94 4.60 -24.38
CA ILE A 88 -0.58 4.06 -24.42
C ILE A 88 -0.68 2.67 -25.03
N ASP A 89 0.01 2.42 -26.13
CA ASP A 89 0.08 1.10 -26.78
C ASP A 89 1.04 0.15 -26.05
N LYS A 90 2.12 0.69 -25.46
CA LYS A 90 3.12 -0.09 -24.72
C LYS A 90 3.52 0.58 -23.42
N VAL A 91 3.42 -0.16 -22.31
CA VAL A 91 3.85 0.31 -20.99
C VAL A 91 5.35 0.64 -20.97
N THR A 92 6.16 -0.09 -21.73
CA THR A 92 7.62 0.09 -21.83
C THR A 92 8.04 1.42 -22.46
N ASP A 93 7.13 2.12 -23.14
CA ASP A 93 7.39 3.44 -23.74
C ASP A 93 7.36 4.56 -22.69
N VAL A 94 6.65 4.33 -21.58
CA VAL A 94 6.33 5.33 -20.56
C VAL A 94 6.86 5.00 -19.17
N LEU A 95 7.24 3.74 -18.96
CA LEU A 95 7.83 3.22 -17.73
C LEU A 95 9.02 2.32 -18.12
N GLN A 96 10.11 2.43 -17.37
CA GLN A 96 11.25 1.52 -17.49
C GLN A 96 11.46 0.76 -16.19
N GLU A 97 11.94 -0.48 -16.29
CA GLU A 97 12.29 -1.28 -15.11
C GLU A 97 13.44 -0.59 -14.36
N GLY A 98 13.25 -0.39 -13.05
CA GLY A 98 14.17 0.34 -12.19
C GLY A 98 13.96 1.86 -12.16
N GLU A 99 13.05 2.41 -12.96
CA GLU A 99 12.73 3.84 -12.93
C GLU A 99 11.88 4.21 -11.71
N GLU A 100 12.11 5.41 -11.16
CA GLU A 100 11.33 5.97 -10.07
C GLU A 100 10.19 6.83 -10.62
N VAL A 101 8.96 6.48 -10.27
CA VAL A 101 7.75 7.11 -10.77
C VAL A 101 6.83 7.53 -9.63
N LEU A 102 6.28 8.75 -9.76
CA LEU A 102 5.30 9.25 -8.81
C LEU A 102 3.94 8.58 -9.06
N VAL A 103 3.43 7.94 -8.01
CA VAL A 103 2.21 7.16 -8.04
C VAL A 103 1.36 7.49 -6.83
N LYS A 104 0.05 7.64 -7.03
CA LYS A 104 -0.91 7.82 -5.95
C LYS A 104 -1.49 6.48 -5.55
N VAL A 105 -1.59 6.23 -4.25
CA VAL A 105 -2.29 5.06 -3.71
C VAL A 105 -3.78 5.30 -3.83
N LEU A 106 -4.46 4.47 -4.61
CA LEU A 106 -5.91 4.53 -4.75
C LEU A 106 -6.62 3.61 -3.76
N GLU A 107 -6.05 2.43 -3.54
CA GLU A 107 -6.65 1.40 -2.71
C GLU A 107 -5.56 0.47 -2.21
N VAL A 108 -5.70 0.00 -0.97
CA VAL A 108 -4.82 -1.00 -0.36
C VAL A 108 -5.70 -2.19 0.02
N ASP A 109 -5.36 -3.36 -0.52
CA ASP A 109 -6.06 -4.61 -0.23
C ASP A 109 -5.47 -5.29 1.01
N ARG A 110 -6.29 -6.04 1.76
CA ARG A 110 -5.89 -6.81 2.96
C ARG A 110 -4.84 -7.91 2.68
N THR A 111 -4.53 -8.16 1.41
CA THR A 111 -3.47 -9.05 0.94
C THR A 111 -2.12 -8.35 0.73
N GLY A 112 -2.04 -7.03 0.92
CA GLY A 112 -0.85 -6.20 0.67
C GLY A 112 -0.74 -5.73 -0.79
N ARG A 113 -1.76 -5.96 -1.62
CA ARG A 113 -1.80 -5.45 -2.99
C ARG A 113 -2.27 -4.01 -3.00
N ILE A 114 -1.50 -3.14 -3.64
CA ILE A 114 -1.85 -1.72 -3.73
C ILE A 114 -2.25 -1.37 -5.16
N ARG A 115 -3.38 -0.67 -5.35
CA ARG A 115 -3.70 -0.05 -6.65
C ARG A 115 -3.06 1.31 -6.71
N LEU A 116 -2.22 1.50 -7.72
CA LEU A 116 -1.52 2.74 -7.97
C LEU A 116 -2.11 3.45 -9.19
N SER A 117 -2.06 4.78 -9.17
CA SER A 117 -2.40 5.61 -10.32
C SER A 117 -1.43 6.78 -10.48
N ARG A 118 -0.81 6.85 -11.65
CA ARG A 118 0.04 7.98 -12.05
C ARG A 118 -0.80 9.17 -12.51
N LYS A 119 -1.95 8.91 -13.15
CA LYS A 119 -2.94 9.95 -13.52
C LYS A 119 -3.37 10.81 -12.36
N GLU A 120 -3.77 10.19 -11.27
CA GLU A 120 -4.28 10.90 -10.10
C GLU A 120 -3.17 11.69 -9.40
N ALA A 121 -1.94 11.13 -9.37
CA ALA A 121 -0.77 11.87 -8.91
C ALA A 121 -0.51 13.12 -9.76
N MET A 122 -0.64 13.03 -11.09
CA MET A 122 -0.51 14.18 -11.99
C MET A 122 -1.66 15.19 -11.85
N ARG A 123 -2.89 14.71 -11.69
CA ARG A 123 -4.09 15.57 -11.57
C ARG A 123 -4.05 16.42 -10.31
N GLU A 124 -3.64 15.83 -9.19
CA GLU A 124 -3.51 16.53 -7.92
C GLU A 124 -2.39 17.58 -7.98
N LYS A 125 -1.25 17.24 -8.61
CA LYS A 125 -0.15 18.20 -8.81
C LYS A 125 -0.55 19.40 -9.68
N ALA A 126 -1.48 19.22 -10.63
CA ALA A 126 -2.01 20.29 -11.46
C ALA A 126 -3.06 21.16 -10.74
N SER A 127 -3.73 20.65 -9.71
CA SER A 127 -4.77 21.38 -8.98
C SER A 127 -4.23 22.38 -7.95
N TYR A 128 -2.93 22.30 -7.64
CA TYR A 128 -2.23 23.24 -6.74
C TYR A 128 -1.43 24.32 -7.47
N SER A 129 -1.51 24.39 -8.81
CA SER A 129 -0.76 25.37 -9.62
C SER A 129 -1.65 26.40 -10.30
#